data_AF-A0A1B0CSJ6-F1
#
_entry.id   AF-A0A1B0CSJ6-F1
#
_cell.length_a   1.000
_cell.length_b   1.000
_cell.length_c   1.000
_cell.angle_alpha   90.00
_cell.angle_beta   90.00
_cell.angle_gamma   90.00
#
_symmetry.space_group_name_H-M   'P 1'
#
loop_
_entity.id
_entity.type
_entity.pdbx_description
1 polymer ?
#
loop_
_entity_poly.entity_id
_entity_poly.type
_entity_poly.pdbx_seq_one_letter_code
_entity_poly.pdbx_strand_id
1 'polypeptide(L)'
;MLEMRLIDEKPYISVFYKNTTAEPEAMNIPRCGPSCPLDKMFTLYKDLLPTDWEAECKLPLMTMSYEEKLFCIVAVTVLVTSCLALLLVLMLVYAAITYNRRRHYQELYNIRTGPSRRSQLI
;
A
#
# COMPACT_ATOMS: atom_id res chain seq x y z
N MET A 1 8.97 -35.85 10.96
CA MET A 1 10.01 -35.83 12.01
C MET A 1 11.35 -35.64 11.35
N LEU A 2 12.24 -34.86 11.94
CA LEU A 2 13.60 -34.65 11.46
C LEU A 2 14.56 -35.07 12.57
N GLU A 3 15.49 -35.94 12.25
CA GLU A 3 16.46 -36.48 13.21
C GLU A 3 17.87 -36.20 12.71
N MET A 4 18.76 -35.86 13.65
CA MET A 4 20.20 -35.75 13.40
C MET A 4 20.91 -36.89 14.11
N ARG A 5 21.78 -37.60 13.40
CA ARG A 5 22.56 -38.73 13.92
C ARG A 5 24.04 -38.55 13.56
N LEU A 6 24.92 -39.06 14.42
CA LEU A 6 26.35 -39.12 14.15
C LEU A 6 26.68 -40.47 13.53
N ILE A 7 27.31 -40.47 12.35
CA ILE A 7 27.81 -41.66 11.67
C ILE A 7 29.29 -41.38 11.38
N ASP A 8 30.19 -42.20 11.93
CA ASP A 8 31.64 -42.01 11.85
C ASP A 8 32.08 -40.57 12.24
N GLU A 9 31.58 -40.11 13.40
CA GLU A 9 31.80 -38.76 13.95
C GLU A 9 31.32 -37.59 13.07
N LYS A 10 30.59 -37.87 11.99
CA LYS A 10 30.03 -36.84 11.10
C LYS A 10 28.51 -36.73 11.29
N PRO A 11 27.94 -35.51 11.26
CA PRO A 11 26.51 -35.30 11.41
C PRO A 11 25.74 -35.59 10.11
N TYR A 12 24.70 -36.41 10.24
CA TYR A 12 23.75 -36.74 9.18
C TYR A 12 22.33 -36.40 9.61
N ILE A 13 21.52 -35.96 8.65
CA ILE A 13 20.09 -35.68 8.83
C ILE A 13 19.26 -36.73 8.09
N SER A 14 18.25 -37.26 8.77
CA SER A 14 17.19 -38.07 8.19
C SER A 14 15.84 -37.41 8.41
N VAL A 15 14.99 -37.44 7.38
CA VAL A 15 13.61 -36.94 7.46
C VAL A 15 12.68 -38.14 7.40
N PHE A 16 11.71 -38.19 8.31
CA PHE A 16 10.72 -39.25 8.38
C PHE A 16 9.31 -38.68 8.25
N TYR A 17 8.49 -39.30 7.40
CA TYR A 17 7.09 -38.97 7.23
C TYR A 17 6.24 -39.97 8.00
N LYS A 18 5.34 -39.46 8.85
CA LYS A 18 4.41 -40.27 9.63
C LYS A 18 2.99 -39.75 9.41
N ASN A 19 2.20 -40.51 8.67
CA ASN A 19 0.78 -40.23 8.41
C ASN A 19 -0.16 -41.27 9.03
N THR A 20 0.40 -42.34 9.58
CA THR A 20 -0.36 -43.44 10.19
C THR A 20 0.19 -43.76 11.59
N THR A 21 -0.46 -44.68 12.29
CA THR A 21 0.00 -45.18 13.59
C THR A 21 1.20 -46.12 13.48
N ALA A 22 1.54 -46.59 12.27
CA ALA A 22 2.69 -47.44 11.99
C ALA A 22 4.03 -46.70 12.15
N GLU A 23 5.13 -47.42 11.92
CA GLU A 23 6.47 -46.84 11.95
C GLU A 23 6.64 -45.73 10.88
N PRO A 24 7.36 -44.64 11.19
CA PRO A 24 7.59 -43.55 10.24
C PRO A 24 8.41 -44.00 9.02
N GLU A 25 8.00 -43.59 7.83
CA GLU A 25 8.72 -43.88 6.59
C GLU A 25 9.87 -42.89 6.38
N ALA A 26 11.07 -43.40 6.08
CA ALA A 26 12.23 -42.56 5.78
C ALA A 26 12.08 -41.90 4.40
N MET A 27 12.11 -40.57 4.37
CA MET A 27 11.98 -39.78 3.16
C MET A 27 13.33 -39.61 2.47
N ASN A 28 13.30 -39.64 1.13
CA ASN A 28 14.47 -39.37 0.31
C ASN A 28 14.66 -37.86 0.10
N ILE A 29 15.80 -37.34 0.56
CA ILE A 29 16.24 -35.97 0.26
C ILE A 29 16.79 -35.96 -1.18
N PRO A 30 16.28 -35.08 -2.07
CA PRO A 30 16.75 -35.01 -3.45
C PRO A 30 18.27 -34.86 -3.53
N ARG A 31 18.91 -35.64 -4.41
CA ARG A 31 20.37 -35.60 -4.63
C ARG A 31 21.21 -36.01 -3.39
N CYS A 32 20.59 -36.54 -2.33
CA CYS A 32 21.27 -36.97 -1.11
C CYS A 32 20.89 -38.38 -0.61
N GLY A 33 19.61 -38.77 -0.71
CA GLY A 33 19.09 -40.05 -0.21
C GLY A 33 18.41 -39.93 1.17
N PRO A 34 18.21 -41.04 1.91
CA PRO A 34 17.45 -41.07 3.16
C PRO A 34 18.26 -40.60 4.40
N SER A 35 19.59 -40.55 4.28
CA SER A 35 20.50 -40.02 5.29
C SER A 35 21.48 -39.07 4.62
N CYS A 36 21.36 -37.78 4.90
CA CYS A 36 22.11 -36.74 4.21
C CYS A 36 23.17 -36.11 5.12
N PRO A 37 24.44 -36.02 4.69
CA PRO A 37 25.44 -35.23 5.40
C PRO A 37 24.95 -33.79 5.61
N LEU A 38 25.16 -33.24 6.81
CA LEU A 38 24.68 -31.91 7.19
C LEU A 38 25.19 -30.79 6.27
N ASP A 39 26.48 -30.84 5.91
CA ASP A 39 27.15 -29.91 5.00
C ASP A 39 26.52 -29.91 3.60
N LYS A 40 26.21 -31.10 3.09
CA LYS A 40 25.53 -31.27 1.81
C LYS A 40 24.10 -30.74 1.86
N MET A 41 23.41 -30.90 2.99
CA MET A 41 22.06 -30.37 3.16
C MET A 41 22.03 -28.84 3.07
N PHE A 42 22.96 -28.13 3.73
CA PHE A 42 23.07 -26.67 3.59
C PHE A 42 23.33 -26.25 2.13
N THR A 43 24.19 -26.99 1.43
CA THR A 43 24.48 -26.71 0.02
C THR A 43 23.25 -26.90 -0.88
N LEU A 44 22.46 -27.95 -0.64
CA LEU A 44 21.28 -28.27 -1.44
C LEU A 44 20.14 -27.25 -1.28
N TYR A 45 19.94 -26.74 -0.06
CA TYR A 45 18.85 -25.82 0.25
C TYR A 45 19.27 -24.35 0.19
N LYS A 46 20.55 -24.04 -0.03
CA LYS A 46 21.06 -22.66 -0.06
C LYS A 46 20.28 -21.74 -0.99
N ASP A 47 19.97 -22.22 -2.19
CA ASP A 47 19.28 -21.41 -3.22
C ASP A 47 17.75 -21.41 -3.04
N LEU A 48 17.23 -22.26 -2.15
CA LEU A 48 15.79 -22.37 -1.85
C LEU A 48 15.40 -21.57 -0.60
N LEU A 49 16.34 -21.36 0.30
CA LEU A 49 16.10 -20.60 1.52
C LEU A 49 16.20 -19.11 1.23
N PRO A 50 15.21 -18.31 1.67
CA PRO A 50 15.24 -16.86 1.47
C PRO A 50 16.40 -16.25 2.25
N THR A 51 17.02 -15.25 1.63
CA THR A 51 18.08 -14.45 2.25
C THR A 51 17.52 -13.35 3.13
N ASP A 52 16.42 -12.74 2.69
CA ASP A 52 15.65 -11.76 3.44
C ASP A 52 14.17 -12.14 3.35
N TRP A 53 13.69 -12.82 4.40
CA TRP A 53 12.30 -13.27 4.49
C TRP A 53 11.31 -12.11 4.33
N GLU A 54 11.60 -10.95 4.91
CA GLU A 54 10.67 -9.82 4.90
C GLU A 54 10.62 -9.16 3.52
N ALA A 55 11.76 -9.03 2.85
CA ALA A 55 11.81 -8.47 1.50
C ALA A 55 11.21 -9.42 0.45
N GLU A 56 11.55 -10.72 0.51
CA GLU A 56 11.07 -11.72 -0.47
C GLU A 56 9.57 -12.04 -0.29
N CYS A 57 9.03 -11.87 0.92
CA CYS A 57 7.60 -12.07 1.19
C CYS A 57 6.73 -10.85 0.80
N LYS A 58 7.33 -9.70 0.47
CA LYS A 58 6.56 -8.53 0.00
C LYS A 58 5.90 -8.85 -1.33
N LEU A 59 4.59 -9.05 -1.27
CA LEU A 59 3.75 -9.19 -2.45
C LEU A 59 3.81 -7.88 -3.26
N PRO A 60 4.14 -7.93 -4.57
CA PRO A 60 4.03 -6.75 -5.41
C PRO A 60 2.61 -6.18 -5.35
N LEU A 61 2.45 -4.87 -5.52
CA LEU A 61 1.14 -4.20 -5.49
C LEU A 61 0.11 -4.89 -6.41
N MET A 62 0.57 -5.53 -7.49
CA MET A 62 -0.25 -6.32 -8.42
C MET A 62 -0.85 -7.58 -7.79
N THR A 63 -0.21 -8.22 -6.82
CA THR A 63 -0.65 -9.47 -6.16
C THR A 63 -1.28 -9.26 -4.78
N MET A 64 -1.43 -8.01 -4.33
CA MET A 64 -2.23 -7.69 -3.14
C MET A 64 -3.67 -8.20 -3.30
N SER A 65 -4.24 -8.72 -2.21
CA SER A 65 -5.64 -9.11 -2.14
C SER A 65 -6.56 -7.95 -2.54
N TYR A 66 -7.70 -8.26 -3.17
CA TYR A 66 -8.70 -7.25 -3.58
C TYR A 66 -9.13 -6.36 -2.40
N GLU A 67 -9.22 -6.95 -1.21
CA GLU A 67 -9.62 -6.26 0.02
C GLU A 67 -8.63 -5.18 0.45
N GLU A 68 -7.32 -5.42 0.31
CA GLU A 68 -6.29 -4.45 0.72
C GLU A 68 -6.14 -3.32 -0.31
N LYS A 69 -6.28 -3.63 -1.60
CA LYS A 69 -6.26 -2.62 -2.68
C LYS A 69 -7.42 -1.64 -2.55
N LEU A 70 -8.61 -2.15 -2.25
CA LEU A 70 -9.82 -1.34 -2.16
C LEU A 70 -9.69 -0.29 -1.06
N PHE A 71 -9.12 -0.64 0.09
CA PHE A 71 -8.89 0.31 1.18
C PHE A 71 -7.96 1.46 0.75
N CYS A 72 -6.83 1.16 0.12
CA CYS A 72 -5.88 2.19 -0.35
C CYS A 72 -6.51 3.11 -1.39
N ILE A 73 -7.24 2.55 -2.37
CA ILE A 73 -7.87 3.33 -3.43
C ILE A 73 -8.98 4.22 -2.85
N VAL A 74 -9.82 3.68 -1.97
CA VAL A 74 -10.88 4.46 -1.32
C VAL A 74 -10.29 5.58 -0.47
N ALA A 75 -9.24 5.33 0.31
CA ALA A 75 -8.59 6.36 1.11
C ALA A 75 -8.01 7.49 0.23
N VAL A 76 -7.28 7.15 -0.84
CA VAL A 76 -6.69 8.14 -1.75
C VAL A 76 -7.77 8.94 -2.48
N THR A 77 -8.81 8.27 -2.99
CA THR A 77 -9.90 8.95 -3.71
C THR A 77 -10.69 9.91 -2.81
N VAL A 78 -10.96 9.53 -1.56
CA VAL A 78 -11.63 10.41 -0.58
C VAL A 78 -10.78 11.64 -0.28
N LEU A 79 -9.47 11.46 -0.06
CA LEU A 79 -8.56 12.58 0.21
C LEU A 79 -8.49 13.55 -0.98
N VAL A 80 -8.33 13.04 -2.19
CA VAL A 80 -8.22 13.87 -3.41
C VAL A 80 -9.52 14.61 -3.69
N THR A 81 -10.67 13.94 -3.60
CA THR A 81 -11.98 14.57 -3.83
C THR A 81 -12.31 15.64 -2.78
N SER A 82 -11.96 15.40 -1.52
CA SER A 82 -12.10 16.39 -0.43
C SER A 82 -11.24 17.63 -0.68
N CYS A 83 -9.97 17.46 -1.05
CA CYS A 83 -9.09 18.58 -1.37
C CYS A 83 -9.61 19.42 -2.55
N LEU A 84 -10.07 18.77 -3.62
CA LEU A 84 -10.63 19.47 -4.79
C LEU A 84 -11.91 20.23 -4.43
N ALA A 85 -12.80 19.63 -3.63
CA ALA A 85 -14.03 20.30 -3.18
C ALA A 85 -13.73 21.55 -2.35
N LEU A 86 -12.76 21.50 -1.43
CA LEU A 86 -12.34 22.66 -0.64
C LEU A 86 -11.80 23.79 -1.50
N LEU A 87 -10.94 23.47 -2.48
CA LEU A 87 -10.41 24.46 -3.41
C LEU A 87 -11.53 25.12 -4.24
N LEU A 88 -12.51 24.34 -4.70
CA LEU A 88 -13.67 24.88 -5.43
C LEU A 88 -14.49 25.82 -4.54
N VAL A 89 -14.76 25.46 -3.28
CA VAL A 89 -15.48 26.32 -2.34
C VAL A 89 -14.74 27.63 -2.10
N LEU A 90 -13.42 27.58 -1.90
CA LEU A 90 -12.61 28.80 -1.71
C LEU A 90 -12.65 29.71 -2.94
N MET A 91 -12.61 29.14 -4.15
CA MET A 91 -12.72 29.91 -5.39
C MET A 91 -14.10 30.55 -5.54
N LEU A 92 -15.18 29.86 -5.17
CA LEU A 92 -16.54 30.41 -5.19
C LEU A 92 -16.69 31.54 -4.17
N VAL A 93 -16.15 31.37 -2.96
CA VAL A 93 -16.16 32.43 -1.93
C VAL A 93 -15.36 33.65 -2.40
N TYR A 94 -14.17 33.43 -2.96
CA TYR A 94 -13.35 34.51 -3.52
C TYR A 94 -14.07 35.23 -4.67
N ALA A 95 -14.70 34.48 -5.58
CA ALA A 95 -15.50 35.04 -6.68
C ALA A 95 -16.71 35.83 -6.15
N ALA A 96 -17.41 35.31 -5.15
CA ALA A 96 -18.56 36.00 -4.53
C ALA A 96 -18.13 37.31 -3.85
N ILE A 97 -17.03 37.31 -3.10
CA ILE A 97 -16.47 38.52 -2.47
C ILE A 97 -16.08 39.56 -3.54
N THR A 98 -15.35 39.14 -4.58
CA THR A 98 -14.91 40.07 -5.64
C THR A 98 -16.08 40.60 -6.46
N TYR A 99 -17.08 39.76 -6.74
CA TYR A 99 -18.32 40.15 -7.41
C TYR A 99 -19.12 41.14 -6.57
N ASN A 100 -19.36 40.84 -5.29
CA ASN A 100 -20.12 41.71 -4.40
C ASN A 100 -19.40 43.05 -4.19
N ARG A 101 -18.07 43.03 -4.05
CA ARG A 101 -17.25 44.24 -3.96
C ARG A 101 -17.34 45.09 -5.22
N ARG A 102 -17.25 44.49 -6.42
CA ARG A 102 -17.43 45.20 -7.70
C ARG A 102 -18.80 45.84 -7.79
N ARG A 103 -19.85 45.11 -7.43
CA ARG A 103 -21.23 45.63 -7.42
C ARG A 103 -21.37 46.84 -6.50
N HIS A 104 -20.84 46.79 -5.28
CA HIS A 104 -20.88 47.92 -4.35
C HIS A 104 -20.13 49.15 -4.90
N TYR A 105 -18.97 48.97 -5.55
CA TYR A 105 -18.28 50.08 -6.21
C TYR A 105 -19.07 50.67 -7.37
N GLN A 106 -19.75 49.84 -8.16
CA GLN A 106 -20.62 50.31 -9.24
C GLN A 106 -21.82 51.09 -8.70
N GLU A 107 -22.46 50.63 -7.62
CA GLU A 107 -23.55 51.36 -6.95
C GLU A 107 -23.05 52.73 -6.43
N LEU A 108 -21.88 52.79 -5.79
CA LEU A 108 -21.27 54.06 -5.35
C LEU A 108 -20.90 54.99 -6.51
N TYR A 109 -20.35 54.47 -7.60
CA TYR A 109 -20.04 55.25 -8.79
C TYR A 109 -21.31 55.84 -9.40
N ASN A 110 -22.35 55.03 -9.57
CA ASN A 110 -23.65 55.47 -10.11
C ASN A 110 -24.31 56.54 -9.24
N ILE A 111 -24.16 56.48 -7.90
CA ILE A 111 -24.62 57.55 -7.00
C ILE A 111 -23.81 58.84 -7.19
N ARG A 112 -22.49 58.73 -7.38
CA ARG A 112 -21.60 59.89 -7.49
C ARG A 112 -21.65 60.58 -8.86
N THR A 113 -21.90 59.83 -9.94
CA THR A 113 -22.03 60.36 -11.31
C THR A 113 -23.48 60.48 -11.78
N GLY A 114 -24.46 60.13 -10.93
CA GLY A 114 -25.88 60.33 -11.21
C GLY A 114 -26.19 61.81 -11.42
N PRO A 115 -27.13 62.16 -12.33
CA PRO A 115 -27.38 63.55 -12.69
C PRO A 115 -27.85 64.33 -11.46
N SER A 116 -27.17 65.45 -11.18
CA SER A 116 -27.57 66.42 -10.17
C SER A 116 -28.98 66.94 -10.48
N ARG A 117 -30.00 66.51 -9.72
CA ARG A 117 -31.34 67.13 -9.70
C ARG A 117 -31.30 68.50 -8.99
N ARG A 118 -30.42 69.40 -9.43
CA ARG A 118 -30.36 70.78 -8.92
C ARG A 118 -30.30 71.83 -10.03
N SER A 119 -31.04 71.57 -11.11
CA SER A 119 -31.28 72.52 -12.21
C SER A 119 -32.70 72.42 -12.80
N GLN A 120 -33.69 72.03 -12.00
CA GLN A 120 -35.12 72.15 -12.35
C GLN A 120 -35.90 72.99 -11.32
N LEU A 121 -35.30 74.11 -10.90
CA LEU A 121 -36.01 75.22 -10.27
C LEU A 121 -35.32 76.50 -10.77
N ILE A 122 -35.79 77.00 -11.90
CA ILE A 122 -35.94 78.40 -12.33
C ILE A 122 -36.85 78.36 -13.56
#